data_AF-A0A1C6URQ6-F1
#
_entry.id   AF-A0A1C6URQ6-F1
#
_cell.length_a   1.000
_cell.length_b   1.000
_cell.length_c   1.000
_cell.angle_alpha   90.00
_cell.angle_beta   90.00
_cell.angle_gamma   90.00
#
_symmetry.space_group_name_H-M   'P 1'
#
loop_
_entity.id
_entity.type
_entity.pdbx_description
1 polymer ?
#
loop_
_entity_poly.entity_id
_entity_poly.type
_entity_poly.pdbx_seq_one_letter_code
_entity_poly.pdbx_strand_id
1 'polypeptide(L)'
;MNAFLAQLPALLGVLVGTLGTILATSLADRGRWRRGQRVRWDERRLEAYVELSRAVKEIHAVSMRMLVAARPDRSGHAIEREEGLARLAEADVRNTLAWENVLLLGDAATVEAGRGWREAVWRIERMAHDPNGQDDHGTRLVDLKGRADRARDAFYQAARTGLGVPGGSVAQSDWLAARHEHRVGAGLASSWHS
;
A
#
# COMPACT_ATOMS: atom_id res chain seq x y z
N MET A 1 72.98 21.43 3.62
CA MET A 1 72.35 20.10 3.53
C MET A 1 71.57 19.67 4.78
N ASN A 2 71.67 20.36 5.93
CA ASN A 2 70.92 20.03 7.16
C ASN A 2 69.47 20.56 7.23
N ALA A 3 69.15 21.67 6.56
CA ALA A 3 67.83 22.30 6.66
C ALA A 3 66.69 21.43 6.07
N PHE A 4 66.97 20.72 4.98
CA PHE A 4 66.01 19.81 4.35
C PHE A 4 65.72 18.58 5.22
N LEU A 5 66.77 17.98 5.79
CA LEU A 5 66.64 16.85 6.71
C LEU A 5 65.89 17.24 8.00
N ALA A 6 66.07 18.48 8.47
CA ALA A 6 65.33 19.01 9.62
C ALA A 6 63.82 19.27 9.32
N GLN A 7 63.45 19.44 8.05
CA GLN A 7 62.06 19.71 7.63
C GLN A 7 61.27 18.46 7.23
N LEU A 8 61.95 17.33 6.99
CA LEU A 8 61.31 16.05 6.66
C LEU A 8 60.22 15.63 7.66
N PRO A 9 60.41 15.74 8.99
CA PRO A 9 59.37 15.37 9.94
C PRO A 9 58.10 16.22 9.79
N ALA A 10 58.26 17.52 9.54
CA ALA A 10 57.14 18.43 9.33
C ALA A 10 56.39 18.14 8.02
N LEU A 11 57.12 17.87 6.94
CA LEU A 11 56.54 17.50 5.65
C LEU A 11 55.79 16.16 5.72
N LEU A 12 56.35 15.17 6.42
CA LEU A 12 55.67 13.90 6.67
C LEU A 12 54.40 14.10 7.52
N GLY A 13 54.44 14.96 8.54
CA GLY A 13 53.27 15.29 9.34
C GLY A 13 52.14 15.91 8.52
N VAL A 14 52.47 16.85 7.61
CA VAL A 14 51.48 17.46 6.70
C VAL A 14 50.94 16.44 5.70
N LEU A 15 51.79 15.57 5.14
CA LEU A 15 51.37 14.53 4.21
C LEU A 15 50.40 13.52 4.88
N VAL A 16 50.74 13.09 6.09
CA VAL A 16 49.88 12.19 6.88
C VAL A 16 48.57 12.91 7.26
N GLY A 17 48.64 14.18 7.67
CA GLY A 17 47.45 14.96 8.02
C GLY A 17 46.51 15.20 6.85
N THR A 18 47.03 15.49 5.65
CA THR A 18 46.23 15.67 4.44
C THR A 18 45.62 14.37 3.95
N LEU A 19 46.37 13.27 3.92
CA LEU A 19 45.84 11.94 3.60
C LEU A 19 44.77 11.49 4.60
N GLY A 20 45.00 11.69 5.90
CA GLY A 20 44.02 11.42 6.95
C GLY A 20 42.74 12.25 6.78
N THR A 21 42.87 13.54 6.45
CA THR A 21 41.74 14.43 6.20
C THR A 21 40.93 13.99 4.97
N ILE A 22 41.60 13.65 3.86
CA ILE A 22 40.93 13.18 2.64
C ILE A 22 40.15 11.89 2.91
N LEU A 23 40.75 10.92 3.61
CA LEU A 23 40.11 9.66 3.95
C LEU A 23 38.92 9.85 4.90
N ALA A 24 39.08 10.64 5.95
CA ALA A 24 38.00 10.94 6.90
C ALA A 24 36.83 11.65 6.21
N THR A 25 37.11 12.62 5.34
CA THR A 25 36.09 13.36 4.58
C THR A 25 35.36 12.45 3.60
N SER A 26 36.09 11.59 2.88
CA SER A 26 35.51 10.62 1.94
C SER A 26 34.59 9.61 2.64
N LEU A 27 34.97 9.11 3.81
CA LEU A 27 34.13 8.21 4.61
C LEU A 27 32.85 8.90 5.12
N ALA A 28 32.97 10.14 5.62
CA ALA A 28 31.84 10.93 6.07
C ALA A 28 30.87 11.27 4.92
N ASP A 29 31.38 11.60 3.74
CA ASP A 29 30.59 11.88 2.54
C ASP A 29 29.89 10.63 2.02
N ARG A 30 30.57 9.48 2.03
CA ARG A 30 29.95 8.21 1.61
C ARG A 30 28.86 7.75 2.57
N GLY A 31 28.98 8.08 3.86
CA GLY A 31 27.93 7.86 4.86
C GLY A 31 26.72 8.79 4.65
N ARG A 32 26.96 10.09 4.42
CA ARG A 32 25.91 11.06 4.10
C ARG A 32 25.19 10.74 2.79
N TRP A 33 25.94 10.38 1.74
CA TRP A 33 25.39 9.98 0.44
C TRP A 33 24.49 8.74 0.57
N ARG A 34 24.93 7.70 1.28
CA ARG A 34 24.12 6.49 1.50
C ARG A 34 22.85 6.77 2.30
N ARG A 35 22.91 7.62 3.32
CA ARG A 35 21.71 8.04 4.08
C ARG A 35 20.75 8.85 3.22
N GLY A 36 21.26 9.82 2.45
CA GLY A 36 20.44 10.64 1.54
C GLY A 36 19.78 9.81 0.43
N GLN A 37 20.48 8.81 -0.12
CA GLN A 37 19.89 7.90 -1.12
C GLN A 37 18.80 7.02 -0.51
N ARG A 38 19.00 6.49 0.72
CA ARG A 38 17.98 5.68 1.41
C ARG A 38 16.67 6.46 1.60
N VAL A 39 16.74 7.70 2.10
CA VAL A 39 15.56 8.56 2.29
C VAL A 39 14.79 8.77 0.98
N ARG A 40 15.49 9.07 -0.13
CA ARG A 40 14.87 9.27 -1.45
C ARG A 40 14.20 8.00 -1.99
N TRP A 41 14.77 6.83 -1.72
CA TRP A 41 14.17 5.57 -2.13
C TRP A 41 12.94 5.24 -1.28
N ASP A 42 12.97 5.53 0.01
CA ASP A 42 11.82 5.32 0.90
C ASP A 42 10.65 6.26 0.55
N GLU A 43 10.92 7.52 0.21
CA GLU A 43 9.89 8.46 -0.30
C GLU A 43 9.22 7.94 -1.57
N ARG A 44 10.00 7.48 -2.55
CA ARG A 44 9.47 6.93 -3.81
C ARG A 44 8.68 5.63 -3.59
N ARG A 45 9.13 4.78 -2.67
CA ARG A 45 8.40 3.57 -2.28
C ARG A 45 7.07 3.91 -1.64
N LEU A 46 7.05 4.87 -0.72
CA LEU A 46 5.83 5.35 -0.09
C LEU A 46 4.84 5.89 -1.13
N GLU A 47 5.30 6.73 -2.06
CA GLU A 47 4.48 7.26 -3.15
C GLU A 47 3.87 6.13 -3.99
N ALA A 48 4.68 5.15 -4.41
CA ALA A 48 4.18 3.98 -5.15
C ALA A 48 3.12 3.19 -4.36
N TYR A 49 3.32 2.97 -3.07
CA TYR A 49 2.35 2.26 -2.22
C TYR A 49 1.06 3.05 -2.03
N VAL A 50 1.12 4.37 -1.93
CA VAL A 50 -0.06 5.25 -1.80
C VAL A 50 -0.86 5.26 -3.10
N GLU A 51 -0.21 5.40 -4.26
CA GLU A 51 -0.89 5.40 -5.55
C GLU A 51 -1.57 4.06 -5.83
N LEU A 52 -0.90 2.94 -5.55
CA LEU A 52 -1.52 1.62 -5.64
C LEU A 52 -2.74 1.52 -4.71
N SER A 53 -2.58 1.97 -3.46
CA SER A 53 -3.66 1.93 -2.47
C SER A 53 -4.88 2.72 -2.92
N ARG A 54 -4.67 3.88 -3.54
CA ARG A 54 -5.72 4.74 -4.05
C ARG A 54 -6.48 4.05 -5.18
N ALA A 55 -5.76 3.53 -6.17
CA ALA A 55 -6.36 2.87 -7.32
C ALA A 55 -7.16 1.62 -6.90
N VAL A 56 -6.58 0.76 -6.05
CA VAL A 56 -7.26 -0.46 -5.57
C VAL A 56 -8.50 -0.12 -4.72
N LYS A 57 -8.44 0.91 -3.87
CA LYS A 57 -9.61 1.37 -3.11
C LYS A 57 -10.70 1.94 -4.00
N GLU A 58 -10.33 2.63 -5.07
CA GLU A 58 -11.30 3.16 -6.03
C GLU A 58 -12.04 2.01 -6.75
N ILE A 59 -11.32 1.00 -7.25
CA ILE A 59 -11.91 -0.20 -7.85
C ILE A 59 -12.87 -0.89 -6.86
N HIS A 60 -12.42 -1.10 -5.62
CA HIS A 60 -13.27 -1.67 -4.56
C HIS A 60 -14.54 -0.84 -4.36
N ALA A 61 -14.41 0.47 -4.17
CA ALA A 61 -15.54 1.35 -3.88
C ALA A 61 -16.56 1.37 -5.01
N VAL A 62 -16.12 1.51 -6.27
CA VAL A 62 -17.02 1.50 -7.43
C VAL A 62 -17.71 0.14 -7.57
N SER A 63 -16.97 -0.96 -7.45
CA SER A 63 -17.53 -2.32 -7.50
C SER A 63 -18.62 -2.53 -6.46
N MET A 64 -18.40 -2.06 -5.22
CA MET A 64 -19.40 -2.15 -4.16
C MET A 64 -20.65 -1.33 -4.44
N ARG A 65 -20.52 -0.14 -5.05
CA ARG A 65 -21.68 0.69 -5.44
C ARG A 65 -22.49 0.05 -6.55
N MET A 66 -21.84 -0.59 -7.52
CA MET A 66 -22.50 -1.35 -8.59
C MET A 66 -23.26 -2.57 -8.04
N LEU A 67 -22.66 -3.28 -7.07
CA LEU A 67 -23.31 -4.41 -6.40
C LEU A 67 -24.51 -4.00 -5.53
N VAL A 68 -24.51 -2.78 -4.98
CA VAL A 68 -25.68 -2.21 -4.30
C VAL A 68 -26.78 -1.88 -5.31
N ALA A 69 -26.46 -1.29 -6.45
CA ALA A 69 -27.44 -0.95 -7.49
C ALA A 69 -28.20 -2.18 -8.00
N ALA A 70 -27.53 -3.35 -8.05
CA ALA A 70 -28.14 -4.62 -8.43
C ALA A 70 -29.07 -5.23 -7.35
N ARG A 71 -29.17 -4.62 -6.16
CA ARG A 71 -29.95 -5.13 -5.01
C ARG A 71 -30.84 -4.04 -4.42
N PRO A 72 -32.06 -3.85 -4.98
CA PRO A 72 -32.97 -2.77 -4.57
C PRO A 72 -33.36 -2.80 -3.09
N ASP A 73 -33.26 -3.96 -2.44
CA ASP A 73 -33.52 -4.19 -1.01
C ASP A 73 -32.42 -3.63 -0.09
N ARG A 74 -31.24 -3.25 -0.63
CA ARG A 74 -30.11 -2.78 0.17
C ARG A 74 -29.96 -1.26 0.12
N SER A 75 -30.08 -0.64 1.29
CA SER A 75 -29.75 0.77 1.48
C SER A 75 -28.25 1.01 1.27
N GLY A 76 -27.90 1.82 0.27
CA GLY A 76 -26.52 2.25 0.01
C GLY A 76 -26.41 3.27 -1.12
N HIS A 77 -25.21 3.80 -1.35
CA HIS A 77 -24.96 4.77 -2.42
C HIS A 77 -24.74 4.03 -3.75
N ALA A 78 -25.83 3.66 -4.43
CA ALA A 78 -25.78 3.05 -5.75
C ALA A 78 -25.04 3.94 -6.78
N ILE A 79 -24.60 3.33 -7.88
CA ILE A 79 -24.08 4.01 -9.06
C ILE A 79 -24.72 3.37 -10.29
N GLU A 80 -25.00 4.17 -11.31
CA GLU A 80 -25.48 3.66 -12.59
C GLU A 80 -24.43 2.73 -13.21
N ARG A 81 -24.90 1.66 -13.86
CA ARG A 81 -24.01 0.58 -14.34
C ARG A 81 -22.99 1.09 -15.35
N GLU A 82 -23.42 1.91 -16.30
CA GLU A 82 -22.55 2.47 -17.34
C GLU A 82 -21.50 3.41 -16.74
N GLU A 83 -21.91 4.30 -15.82
CA GLU A 83 -20.98 5.17 -15.07
C GLU A 83 -19.97 4.33 -14.26
N GLY A 84 -20.44 3.28 -13.58
CA GLY A 84 -19.59 2.37 -12.82
C GLY A 84 -18.54 1.68 -13.68
N LEU A 85 -18.93 1.15 -14.85
CA LEU A 85 -18.00 0.51 -15.78
C LEU A 85 -16.96 1.48 -16.34
N ALA A 86 -17.36 2.70 -16.70
CA ALA A 86 -16.44 3.74 -17.16
C ALA A 86 -15.39 4.08 -16.08
N ARG A 87 -15.84 4.27 -14.82
CA ARG A 87 -14.95 4.55 -13.70
C ARG A 87 -14.02 3.38 -13.35
N LEU A 88 -14.49 2.14 -13.46
CA LEU A 88 -13.64 0.96 -13.28
C LEU A 88 -12.54 0.91 -14.35
N ALA A 89 -12.86 1.17 -15.62
CA ALA A 89 -11.87 1.18 -16.68
C ALA A 89 -10.76 2.22 -16.44
N GLU A 90 -11.13 3.44 -16.02
CA GLU A 90 -10.15 4.47 -15.65
C GLU A 90 -9.29 4.08 -14.44
N ALA A 91 -9.92 3.49 -13.42
CA ALA A 91 -9.23 3.07 -12.20
C ALA A 91 -8.29 1.88 -12.47
N ASP A 92 -8.63 0.98 -13.40
CA ASP A 92 -7.80 -0.17 -13.76
C ASP A 92 -6.52 0.25 -14.50
N VAL A 93 -6.60 1.25 -15.38
CA VAL A 93 -5.41 1.87 -16.00
C VAL A 93 -4.47 2.43 -14.92
N ARG A 94 -5.01 3.18 -13.95
CA ARG A 94 -4.24 3.71 -12.82
C ARG A 94 -3.65 2.58 -11.96
N ASN A 95 -4.42 1.54 -11.67
CA ASN A 95 -3.99 0.37 -10.90
C ASN A 95 -2.83 -0.36 -11.57
N THR A 96 -2.88 -0.53 -12.89
CA THR A 96 -1.80 -1.15 -13.67
C THR A 96 -0.52 -0.33 -13.59
N LEU A 97 -0.58 0.98 -13.85
CA LEU A 97 0.60 1.86 -13.78
C LEU A 97 1.18 1.93 -12.37
N ALA A 98 0.33 2.06 -11.35
CA ALA A 98 0.77 2.07 -9.96
C ALA A 98 1.40 0.73 -9.54
N TRP A 99 0.89 -0.39 -10.06
CA TRP A 99 1.43 -1.71 -9.79
C TRP A 99 2.86 -1.89 -10.32
N GLU A 100 3.15 -1.40 -11.52
CA GLU A 100 4.51 -1.45 -12.09
C GLU A 100 5.52 -0.71 -11.19
N ASN A 101 5.13 0.43 -10.63
CA ASN A 101 5.97 1.16 -9.67
C ASN A 101 6.24 0.36 -8.39
N VAL A 102 5.23 -0.37 -7.90
CA VAL A 102 5.38 -1.24 -6.73
C VAL A 102 6.27 -2.44 -7.04
N LEU A 103 6.20 -3.02 -8.24
CA LEU A 103 7.12 -4.08 -8.67
C LEU A 103 8.57 -3.58 -8.75
N LEU A 104 8.77 -2.35 -9.22
CA LEU A 104 10.11 -1.78 -9.40
C LEU A 104 10.78 -1.39 -8.07
N LEU A 105 9.99 -0.85 -7.13
CA LEU A 105 10.51 -0.21 -5.92
C LEU A 105 10.27 -1.02 -4.64
N GLY A 106 9.28 -1.92 -4.65
CA GLY A 106 8.85 -2.65 -3.47
C GLY A 106 9.80 -3.77 -3.07
N ASP A 107 9.88 -4.02 -1.76
CA ASP A 107 10.45 -5.26 -1.27
C ASP A 107 9.51 -6.44 -1.53
N ALA A 108 10.06 -7.66 -1.54
CA ALA A 108 9.32 -8.87 -1.91
C ALA A 108 8.07 -9.11 -1.05
N ALA A 109 8.13 -8.82 0.25
CA ALA A 109 6.99 -9.04 1.15
C ALA A 109 5.85 -8.05 0.86
N THR A 110 6.18 -6.78 0.62
CA THR A 110 5.20 -5.77 0.23
C THR A 110 4.59 -6.05 -1.13
N VAL A 111 5.39 -6.50 -2.11
CA VAL A 111 4.90 -6.91 -3.43
C VAL A 111 3.93 -8.08 -3.31
N GLU A 112 4.28 -9.13 -2.57
CA GLU A 112 3.41 -10.30 -2.40
C GLU A 112 2.07 -9.93 -1.73
N ALA A 113 2.14 -9.15 -0.64
CA ALA A 113 0.93 -8.66 0.03
C ALA A 113 0.07 -7.76 -0.88
N GLY A 114 0.70 -6.91 -1.69
CA GLY A 114 0.03 -6.05 -2.67
C GLY A 114 -0.67 -6.85 -3.76
N ARG A 115 -0.04 -7.92 -4.27
CA ARG A 115 -0.66 -8.87 -5.20
C ARG A 115 -1.91 -9.51 -4.59
N GLY A 116 -1.80 -10.00 -3.36
CA GLY A 116 -2.93 -10.60 -2.64
C GLY A 116 -4.10 -9.62 -2.47
N TRP A 117 -3.82 -8.35 -2.18
CA TRP A 117 -4.87 -7.33 -2.07
C TRP A 117 -5.53 -7.02 -3.42
N ARG A 118 -4.75 -6.85 -4.49
CA ARG A 118 -5.28 -6.65 -5.85
C ARG A 118 -6.15 -7.80 -6.28
N GLU A 119 -5.71 -9.05 -6.06
CA GLU A 119 -6.49 -10.24 -6.42
C GLU A 119 -7.82 -10.31 -5.64
N ALA A 120 -7.79 -10.00 -4.34
CA ALA A 120 -8.99 -9.98 -3.51
C ALA A 120 -10.02 -8.95 -4.00
N VAL A 121 -9.57 -7.75 -4.40
CA VAL A 121 -10.46 -6.72 -4.97
C VAL A 121 -10.95 -7.08 -6.37
N TRP A 122 -10.09 -7.66 -7.21
CA TRP A 122 -10.49 -8.14 -8.54
C TRP A 122 -11.62 -9.20 -8.48
N ARG A 123 -11.69 -10.00 -7.41
CA ARG A 123 -12.81 -10.93 -7.18
C ARG A 123 -14.13 -10.23 -6.90
N ILE A 124 -14.10 -9.08 -6.22
CA ILE A 124 -15.28 -8.24 -5.97
C ILE A 124 -15.71 -7.56 -7.28
N GLU A 125 -14.75 -7.02 -8.03
CA GLU A 125 -14.97 -6.39 -9.33
C GLU A 125 -15.62 -7.36 -10.33
N ARG A 126 -15.11 -8.60 -10.43
CA ARG A 126 -15.74 -9.63 -11.28
C ARG A 126 -17.20 -9.88 -10.92
N MET A 127 -17.54 -9.90 -9.63
CA MET A 127 -18.92 -10.04 -9.20
C MET A 127 -19.76 -8.81 -9.58
N ALA A 128 -19.18 -7.60 -9.56
CA ALA A 128 -19.86 -6.38 -9.99
C ALA A 128 -20.13 -6.35 -11.51
N HIS A 129 -19.26 -6.95 -12.32
CA HIS A 129 -19.47 -7.13 -13.75
C HIS A 129 -20.63 -8.09 -14.06
N ASP A 130 -20.79 -9.18 -13.30
CA ASP A 130 -21.90 -10.13 -13.48
C ASP A 130 -22.71 -10.30 -12.18
N PRO A 131 -23.61 -9.34 -11.87
CA PRO A 131 -24.39 -9.37 -10.64
C PRO A 131 -25.58 -10.33 -10.69
N ASN A 132 -25.82 -11.03 -11.81
CA ASN A 132 -26.93 -11.97 -12.00
C ASN A 132 -26.51 -13.45 -11.92
N GLY A 133 -25.27 -13.73 -11.49
CA GLY A 133 -24.79 -15.09 -11.29
C GLY A 133 -25.65 -15.88 -10.29
N GLN A 134 -25.81 -17.20 -10.46
CA GLN A 134 -26.79 -18.00 -9.72
C GLN A 134 -26.48 -18.29 -8.23
N ASP A 135 -25.50 -17.62 -7.61
CA ASP A 135 -25.01 -17.96 -6.27
C ASP A 135 -25.66 -17.14 -5.16
N ASP A 136 -25.57 -17.62 -3.90
CA ASP A 136 -25.85 -16.83 -2.69
C ASP A 136 -24.90 -15.62 -2.60
N HIS A 137 -25.34 -14.58 -3.29
CA HIS A 137 -24.72 -13.30 -3.47
C HIS A 137 -24.53 -12.52 -2.16
N GLY A 138 -25.30 -12.84 -1.12
CA GLY A 138 -25.20 -12.23 0.20
C GLY A 138 -23.95 -12.72 0.92
N THR A 139 -23.89 -14.02 1.19
CA THR A 139 -22.80 -14.64 1.97
C THR A 139 -21.47 -14.55 1.22
N ARG A 140 -21.48 -14.78 -0.10
CA ARG A 140 -20.27 -14.69 -0.92
C ARG A 140 -19.67 -13.28 -0.92
N LEU A 141 -20.50 -12.23 -0.98
CA LEU A 141 -20.01 -10.85 -0.94
C LEU A 141 -19.37 -10.49 0.42
N VAL A 142 -19.95 -10.97 1.51
CA VAL A 142 -19.40 -10.76 2.86
C VAL A 142 -18.01 -11.41 2.99
N ASP A 143 -17.85 -12.65 2.51
CA ASP A 143 -16.54 -13.33 2.52
C ASP A 143 -15.52 -12.59 1.64
N LEU A 144 -15.88 -12.24 0.40
CA LEU A 144 -15.00 -11.49 -0.49
C LEU A 144 -14.55 -10.15 0.11
N LYS A 145 -15.47 -9.42 0.73
CA LYS A 145 -15.15 -8.17 1.44
C LYS A 145 -14.19 -8.43 2.60
N GLY A 146 -14.45 -9.44 3.43
CA GLY A 146 -13.57 -9.78 4.54
C GLY A 146 -12.16 -10.17 4.09
N ARG A 147 -12.04 -10.90 2.98
CA ARG A 147 -10.74 -11.21 2.35
C ARG A 147 -10.02 -9.96 1.85
N ALA A 148 -10.72 -9.06 1.17
CA ALA A 148 -10.14 -7.80 0.70
C ALA A 148 -9.67 -6.90 1.85
N ASP A 149 -10.43 -6.83 2.95
CA ASP A 149 -10.06 -6.05 4.14
C ASP A 149 -8.80 -6.63 4.81
N ARG A 150 -8.73 -7.96 4.99
CA ARG A 150 -7.54 -8.63 5.55
C ARG A 150 -6.32 -8.48 4.64
N ALA A 151 -6.49 -8.62 3.32
CA ALA A 151 -5.39 -8.47 2.37
C ALA A 151 -4.85 -7.03 2.32
N ARG A 152 -5.73 -6.02 2.44
CA ARG A 152 -5.33 -4.62 2.61
C ARG A 152 -4.50 -4.42 3.87
N ASP A 153 -4.95 -4.98 4.99
CA ASP A 153 -4.24 -4.85 6.27
C ASP A 153 -2.85 -5.50 6.18
N ALA A 154 -2.73 -6.66 5.53
CA ALA A 154 -1.45 -7.31 5.26
C ALA A 154 -0.52 -6.45 4.39
N PHE A 155 -1.04 -5.83 3.33
CA PHE A 155 -0.28 -4.90 2.50
C PHE A 155 0.23 -3.70 3.30
N TYR A 156 -0.60 -3.10 4.14
CA TYR A 156 -0.20 -1.95 4.98
C TYR A 156 0.83 -2.32 6.03
N GLN A 157 0.70 -3.50 6.63
CA GLN A 157 1.69 -4.00 7.57
C GLN A 157 3.04 -4.23 6.86
N ALA A 158 3.04 -4.90 5.72
CA ALA A 158 4.26 -5.14 4.95
C ALA A 158 4.93 -3.83 4.49
N ALA A 159 4.16 -2.88 3.95
CA ALA A 159 4.67 -1.59 3.52
C ALA A 159 5.28 -0.79 4.69
N ARG A 160 4.62 -0.77 5.86
CA ARG A 160 5.13 -0.09 7.06
C ARG A 160 6.43 -0.72 7.55
N THR A 161 6.49 -2.05 7.60
CA THR A 161 7.70 -2.78 7.97
C THR A 161 8.83 -2.52 6.97
N GLY A 162 8.53 -2.56 5.68
CA GLY A 162 9.51 -2.31 4.60
C GLY A 162 10.06 -0.88 4.60
N LEU A 163 9.30 0.11 5.08
CA LEU A 163 9.71 1.51 5.24
C LEU A 163 10.31 1.82 6.63
N GLY A 164 10.39 0.83 7.52
CA GLY A 164 10.89 1.02 8.88
C GLY A 164 10.02 1.91 9.76
N VAL A 165 8.72 2.04 9.45
CA VAL A 165 7.79 2.87 10.22
C VAL A 165 7.51 2.18 11.57
N PRO A 166 7.85 2.80 12.71
CA PRO A 166 7.65 2.19 14.02
C PRO A 166 6.16 2.14 14.41
N GLY A 167 5.83 1.27 15.38
CA GLY A 167 4.50 1.19 16.00
C GLY A 167 3.76 -0.14 15.76
N GLY A 168 2.58 -0.25 16.37
CA GLY A 168 1.75 -1.46 16.38
C GLY A 168 0.85 -1.64 15.15
N SER A 169 -0.06 -2.62 15.25
CA SER A 169 -0.99 -2.99 14.18
C SER A 169 -1.86 -1.82 13.75
N VAL A 170 -2.00 -1.65 12.43
CA VAL A 170 -2.97 -0.74 11.79
C VAL A 170 -4.12 -1.49 11.13
N ALA A 171 -4.25 -2.79 11.44
CA ALA A 171 -5.32 -3.62 10.91
C ALA A 171 -6.68 -3.07 11.33
N GLN A 172 -7.62 -2.99 10.38
CA GLN A 172 -8.99 -2.57 10.65
C GLN A 172 -10.02 -3.62 10.25
N SER A 173 -9.60 -4.76 9.70
CA SER A 173 -10.49 -5.84 9.27
C SER A 173 -11.36 -6.36 10.40
N ASP A 174 -10.81 -6.55 11.60
CA ASP A 174 -11.58 -6.98 12.79
C ASP A 174 -12.63 -5.93 13.19
N TRP A 175 -12.26 -4.65 13.20
CA TRP A 175 -13.20 -3.56 13.47
C TRP A 175 -14.30 -3.46 12.42
N LEU A 176 -13.96 -3.67 11.14
CA LEU A 176 -14.92 -3.67 10.03
C LEU A 176 -15.87 -4.87 10.10
N ALA A 177 -15.38 -6.03 10.54
CA ALA A 177 -16.19 -7.23 10.75
C ALA A 177 -17.20 -7.01 11.90
N ALA A 178 -16.73 -6.53 13.05
CA ALA A 178 -17.58 -6.23 14.20
C ALA A 178 -18.68 -5.20 13.86
N ARG A 179 -18.35 -4.16 13.07
CA ARG A 179 -19.33 -3.17 12.61
C ARG A 179 -20.40 -3.78 11.70
N HIS A 180 -20.05 -4.77 10.88
CA HIS A 180 -21.00 -5.46 10.03
C HIS A 180 -21.98 -6.29 10.87
N GLU A 181 -21.48 -7.05 11.84
CA GLU A 181 -22.29 -7.86 12.77
C GLU A 181 -23.29 -7.00 13.55
N HIS A 182 -22.85 -5.86 14.09
CA HIS A 182 -23.72 -4.93 14.80
C HIS A 182 -24.86 -4.39 13.92
N ARG A 183 -24.58 -4.08 12.64
CA ARG A 183 -25.60 -3.58 11.71
C ARG A 183 -26.63 -4.64 11.34
N VAL A 184 -26.20 -5.90 11.20
CA VAL A 184 -27.11 -7.04 10.95
C VAL A 184 -27.97 -7.32 12.19
N GLY A 185 -27.36 -7.36 13.39
CA GLY A 185 -28.08 -7.59 14.64
C GLY A 185 -29.13 -6.51 14.94
N ALA A 186 -28.82 -5.24 14.69
CA ALA A 186 -29.76 -4.13 14.83
C ALA A 186 -30.95 -4.24 13.86
N GLY A 187 -30.72 -4.66 12.61
CA GLY A 187 -31.78 -4.86 11.61
C GLY A 187 -32.73 -6.02 11.96
N LEU A 188 -32.20 -7.10 12.53
CA LEU A 188 -33.03 -8.22 13.02
C LEU A 188 -33.88 -7.81 14.21
N ALA A 189 -33.37 -7.04 15.17
CA ALA A 189 -34.14 -6.57 16.33
C ALA A 189 -35.34 -5.66 15.94
N SER A 190 -35.21 -4.87 14.87
CA SER A 190 -36.31 -4.04 14.36
C SER A 190 -37.43 -4.83 13.69
N SER A 191 -37.16 -6.02 13.13
CA SER A 191 -38.19 -6.83 12.44
C SER A 191 -39.10 -7.64 13.38
N TRP A 192 -38.79 -7.70 14.69
CA TRP A 192 -39.64 -8.37 15.69
C TRP A 192 -40.66 -7.43 16.34
N HIS A 193 -40.60 -6.13 16.05
CA HIS A 193 -41.47 -5.10 16.62
C HIS A 193 -42.41 -4.46 15.59
N SER A 194 -42.63 -5.12 14.44
CA SER A 194 -43.58 -4.70 13.38
C SER A 194 -44.60 -5.78 13.11
#